data_AF-A0A061ET22-F1
#
_entry.id   AF-A0A061ET22-F1
#
_cell.length_a   1.000
_cell.length_b   1.000
_cell.length_c   1.000
_cell.angle_alpha   90.00
_cell.angle_beta   90.00
_cell.angle_gamma   90.00
#
_symmetry.space_group_name_H-M   'P 1'
#
loop_
_entity.id
_entity.type
_entity.pdbx_description
1 polymer ?
#
loop_
_entity_poly.entity_id
_entity_poly.type
_entity_poly.pdbx_seq_one_letter_code
_entity_poly.pdbx_strand_id
1 'polypeptide(L)'
;MAASEENSALFPIFVLTIMALPLVPYTLVKILNAFSKKTMTIHCQCSVCSRSGKYRKSIFKRISNFSTCRNLTLVLLWIIMVMLIYYIKHTSHEIKVFEPFRILGLEPGASDLDIKKAYRRLSIQYHPDKNPDPGTQLFC
;
A
#
# COMPACT_ATOMS: atom_id res chain seq x y z
N MET A 1 20.40 10.93 7.12
CA MET A 1 19.04 10.62 7.59
C MET A 1 18.06 10.36 6.44
N ALA A 2 18.14 11.06 5.29
CA ALA A 2 17.26 10.80 4.15
C ALA A 2 17.31 9.36 3.58
N ALA A 3 18.49 8.73 3.57
CA ALA A 3 18.66 7.39 2.98
C ALA A 3 17.95 6.25 3.75
N SER A 4 17.70 6.40 5.06
CA SER A 4 16.94 5.40 5.82
C SER A 4 15.43 5.52 5.62
N GLU A 5 14.94 6.72 5.30
CA GLU A 5 13.52 7.02 5.14
C GLU A 5 12.99 6.62 3.75
N GLU A 6 13.81 6.76 2.71
CA GLU A 6 13.45 6.28 1.36
C GLU A 6 13.35 4.74 1.33
N ASN A 7 14.26 4.05 2.02
CA ASN A 7 14.24 2.59 2.10
C ASN A 7 13.03 2.06 2.89
N SER A 8 12.59 2.78 3.92
CA SER A 8 11.42 2.39 4.71
C SER A 8 10.10 2.60 3.96
N ALA A 9 10.03 3.55 3.02
CA ALA A 9 8.86 3.76 2.16
C ALA A 9 8.77 2.75 1.00
N LEU A 10 9.91 2.27 0.48
CA LEU A 10 9.96 1.30 -0.63
C LEU A 10 9.56 -0.12 -0.20
N PHE A 11 9.90 -0.50 1.03
CA PHE A 11 9.65 -1.86 1.54
C PHE A 11 8.15 -2.25 1.56
N PRO A 12 7.21 -1.44 2.10
CA PRO A 12 5.77 -1.73 2.04
C PRO A 12 5.23 -1.87 0.62
N ILE A 13 5.74 -1.07 -0.32
CA ILE A 13 5.35 -1.10 -1.74
C ILE A 13 5.79 -2.42 -2.38
N PHE A 14 7.02 -2.85 -2.12
CA PHE A 14 7.55 -4.13 -2.59
C PHE A 14 6.74 -5.32 -2.04
N VAL A 15 6.38 -5.30 -0.76
CA VAL A 15 5.54 -6.33 -0.15
C VAL A 15 4.14 -6.34 -0.80
N LEU A 16 3.56 -5.17 -1.08
CA LEU A 16 2.27 -5.03 -1.75
C LEU A 16 2.27 -5.68 -3.15
N THR A 17 3.32 -5.47 -3.95
CA THR A 17 3.38 -6.02 -5.32
C THR A 17 3.52 -7.54 -5.33
N ILE A 18 4.40 -8.10 -4.48
CA ILE A 18 4.57 -9.55 -4.34
C ILE A 18 3.27 -10.23 -3.92
N MET A 19 2.50 -9.58 -3.05
CA MET A 19 1.23 -10.09 -2.56
C MET A 19 0.11 -9.93 -3.60
N ALA A 20 0.06 -8.81 -4.33
CA ALA A 20 -0.97 -8.55 -5.35
C ALA A 20 -0.89 -9.49 -6.55
N LEU A 21 0.34 -9.75 -7.04
CA LEU A 21 0.59 -10.52 -8.27
C LEU A 21 -0.09 -11.91 -8.31
N PRO A 22 -0.03 -12.74 -7.25
CA PRO A 22 -0.74 -14.01 -7.23
C PRO A 22 -2.21 -13.88 -6.80
N LEU A 23 -2.54 -12.90 -5.95
CA LEU A 23 -3.88 -12.82 -5.34
C LEU A 23 -4.96 -12.33 -6.28
N VAL A 24 -4.65 -11.30 -7.07
CA VAL A 24 -5.59 -10.70 -8.01
C VAL A 24 -6.01 -11.72 -9.09
N PRO A 25 -5.11 -12.37 -9.85
CA PRO A 25 -5.53 -13.34 -10.86
C PRO A 25 -6.20 -14.56 -10.25
N TYR A 26 -5.74 -15.05 -9.09
CA TYR A 26 -6.38 -16.18 -8.41
C TYR A 26 -7.82 -15.87 -8.00
N THR A 27 -8.07 -14.69 -7.43
CA THR A 27 -9.42 -14.28 -7.03
C THR A 27 -10.31 -14.00 -8.23
N LEU A 28 -9.81 -13.38 -9.29
CA LEU A 28 -10.56 -13.19 -10.54
C LEU A 28 -10.95 -14.53 -11.16
N VAL A 29 -10.02 -15.46 -11.34
CA VAL A 29 -10.30 -16.80 -11.90
C VAL A 29 -11.30 -17.56 -11.03
N LYS A 30 -11.15 -17.51 -9.70
CA LYS A 30 -12.08 -18.18 -8.77
C LYS A 30 -13.48 -17.56 -8.83
N ILE A 31 -13.58 -16.24 -8.92
CA ILE A 31 -14.86 -15.51 -9.04
C ILE A 31 -15.50 -15.84 -10.38
N LEU A 32 -14.78 -15.73 -11.50
CA LEU A 32 -15.29 -16.08 -12.83
C LEU A 32 -15.77 -17.53 -12.91
N ASN A 33 -15.00 -18.47 -12.34
CA ASN A 33 -15.41 -19.88 -12.27
C ASN A 33 -16.59 -20.11 -11.30
N ALA A 34 -16.69 -19.34 -10.21
CA ALA A 34 -17.82 -19.43 -9.29
C ALA A 34 -19.11 -18.88 -9.91
N PHE A 35 -19.03 -17.78 -10.66
CA PHE A 35 -20.14 -17.23 -11.44
C PHE A 35 -20.59 -18.20 -12.54
N SER A 36 -19.64 -18.85 -13.23
CA SER A 36 -19.93 -19.88 -14.23
C SER A 36 -20.61 -21.13 -13.64
N LYS A 37 -20.28 -21.51 -12.40
CA LYS A 37 -20.84 -22.70 -11.73
C LYS A 37 -22.17 -22.45 -10.99
N LYS A 38 -22.69 -21.21 -10.95
CA LYS A 38 -23.85 -20.82 -10.15
C LYS A 38 -25.20 -21.01 -10.85
N THR A 39 -25.39 -22.12 -11.56
CA THR A 39 -26.68 -22.54 -12.13
C THR A 39 -26.87 -24.05 -11.99
N MET A 40 -26.97 -24.54 -10.75
CA MET A 40 -27.59 -25.83 -10.44
C MET A 40 -28.26 -25.74 -9.07
N THR A 41 -29.41 -25.07 -9.02
CA THR A 41 -30.36 -25.18 -7.92
C THR A 41 -31.24 -26.38 -8.17
N ILE A 42 -31.11 -27.42 -7.34
CA ILE A 42 -32.07 -28.53 -7.29
C ILE A 42 -33.43 -27.94 -6.91
N HIS A 43 -34.36 -27.92 -7.87
CA HIS A 43 -35.67 -27.33 -7.74
C HIS A 43 -36.67 -28.38 -7.21
N CYS A 44 -36.72 -28.59 -5.88
CA CYS A 44 -37.88 -29.28 -5.26
C CYS A 44 -38.88 -28.24 -4.78
N GLN A 45 -40.09 -28.25 -5.37
CA GLN A 45 -41.24 -27.43 -4.98
C GLN A 45 -42.13 -28.14 -3.94
N CYS A 46 -41.52 -28.78 -2.95
CA CYS A 46 -42.24 -29.57 -1.95
C CYS A 46 -42.32 -28.80 -0.61
N SER A 47 -43.53 -28.48 -0.15
CA SER A 47 -43.79 -27.69 1.08
C SER A 47 -43.24 -28.31 2.37
N VAL A 48 -43.03 -29.64 2.35
CA VAL A 48 -42.45 -30.42 3.46
C VAL A 48 -40.94 -30.19 3.60
N CYS A 49 -40.23 -29.93 2.49
CA CYS A 49 -38.77 -29.74 2.49
C CYS A 49 -38.33 -28.34 2.94
N SER A 50 -39.14 -27.29 2.73
CA SER A 50 -38.78 -25.94 3.17
C SER A 50 -38.96 -25.72 4.69
N ARG A 51 -39.91 -26.44 5.30
CA ARG A 51 -40.26 -26.29 6.73
C ARG A 51 -39.38 -27.13 7.67
N SER A 52 -38.69 -28.16 7.16
CA SER A 52 -37.78 -28.97 7.97
C SER A 52 -36.47 -28.22 8.25
N GLY A 53 -36.12 -28.02 9.52
CA GLY A 53 -34.87 -27.37 9.96
C GLY A 53 -33.58 -28.05 9.45
N LYS A 54 -33.70 -29.22 8.80
CA LYS A 54 -32.62 -29.88 8.04
C LYS A 54 -32.13 -29.03 6.86
N TYR A 55 -33.00 -28.26 6.20
CA TYR A 55 -32.61 -27.37 5.08
C TYR A 55 -31.74 -26.20 5.56
N ARG A 56 -32.12 -25.53 6.66
CA ARG A 56 -31.27 -24.50 7.30
C ARG A 56 -29.92 -25.08 7.79
N LYS A 57 -29.92 -26.26 8.43
CA LYS A 57 -28.67 -26.92 8.87
C LYS A 57 -27.77 -27.33 7.71
N SER A 58 -28.33 -27.78 6.58
CA SER A 58 -27.59 -28.10 5.35
C SER A 58 -26.95 -26.86 4.71
N ILE A 59 -27.68 -25.75 4.63
CA ILE A 59 -27.16 -24.47 4.15
C ILE A 59 -26.05 -23.95 5.07
N PHE A 60 -26.26 -23.97 6.38
CA PHE A 60 -25.26 -23.51 7.34
C PHE A 60 -24.02 -24.41 7.35
N LYS A 61 -24.17 -25.72 7.16
CA LYS A 61 -23.05 -26.69 7.00
C LYS A 61 -22.32 -26.51 5.66
N ARG A 62 -23.03 -26.12 4.59
CA ARG A 62 -22.43 -25.76 3.29
C ARG A 62 -21.69 -24.43 3.35
N ILE A 63 -22.20 -23.45 4.11
CA ILE A 63 -21.56 -22.17 4.41
C ILE A 63 -20.36 -22.35 5.35
N SER A 64 -20.44 -23.22 6.37
CA SER A 64 -19.29 -23.54 7.25
C SER A 64 -18.19 -24.28 6.47
N ASN A 65 -18.58 -25.13 5.52
CA ASN A 65 -17.63 -25.83 4.65
C ASN A 65 -17.02 -24.92 3.55
N PHE A 66 -17.77 -23.93 3.08
CA PHE A 66 -17.24 -22.86 2.23
C PHE A 66 -16.26 -21.96 3.00
N SER A 67 -16.48 -21.82 4.32
CA SER A 67 -15.65 -21.12 5.29
C SER A 67 -14.57 -22.00 5.95
N THR A 68 -14.12 -23.09 5.33
CA THR A 68 -13.10 -23.98 5.94
C THR A 68 -11.69 -23.47 5.70
N CYS A 69 -11.29 -22.39 6.36
CA CYS A 69 -9.93 -21.82 6.35
C CYS A 69 -9.52 -21.17 5.01
N ARG A 70 -9.59 -21.84 3.86
CA ARG A 70 -9.08 -21.31 2.57
C ARG A 70 -9.82 -20.08 2.04
N ASN A 71 -11.12 -19.93 2.31
CA ASN A 71 -11.83 -18.71 1.93
C ASN A 71 -11.64 -17.57 2.96
N LEU A 72 -11.49 -17.93 4.23
CA LEU A 72 -11.19 -16.99 5.30
C LEU A 72 -9.78 -16.40 5.14
N THR A 73 -8.80 -17.22 4.75
CA THR A 73 -7.43 -16.76 4.47
C THR A 73 -7.39 -15.77 3.30
N LEU A 74 -8.20 -15.97 2.25
CA LEU A 74 -8.29 -15.00 1.14
C LEU A 74 -8.90 -13.67 1.59
N VAL A 75 -9.94 -13.69 2.42
CA VAL A 75 -10.56 -12.47 2.95
C VAL A 75 -9.58 -11.73 3.87
N LEU A 76 -8.91 -12.45 4.76
CA LEU A 76 -7.88 -11.89 5.64
C LEU A 76 -6.74 -11.26 4.85
N LEU A 77 -6.30 -11.92 3.77
CA LEU A 77 -5.25 -11.42 2.89
C LEU A 77 -5.67 -10.16 2.12
N TRP A 78 -6.93 -10.06 1.70
CA TRP A 78 -7.50 -8.83 1.13
C TRP A 78 -7.58 -7.70 2.16
N ILE A 79 -7.95 -7.98 3.42
CA ILE A 79 -7.96 -6.99 4.50
C ILE A 79 -6.54 -6.46 4.74
N ILE A 80 -5.55 -7.34 4.79
CA ILE A 80 -4.12 -6.97 4.92
C ILE A 80 -3.69 -6.10 3.73
N MET A 81 -4.04 -6.48 2.50
CA MET A 81 -3.74 -5.68 1.31
C MET A 81 -4.33 -4.26 1.39
N VAL A 82 -5.59 -4.12 1.81
CA VAL A 82 -6.24 -2.80 1.97
C VAL A 82 -5.57 -1.98 3.07
N MET A 83 -5.22 -2.60 4.21
CA MET A 83 -4.49 -1.94 5.30
C MET A 83 -3.11 -1.44 4.86
N LEU A 84 -2.35 -2.24 4.08
CA LEU A 84 -1.06 -1.81 3.54
C LEU A 84 -1.22 -0.62 2.59
N ILE A 85 -2.24 -0.62 1.72
CA ILE A 85 -2.51 0.51 0.82
C ILE A 85 -2.85 1.78 1.62
N TYR A 86 -3.66 1.66 2.68
CA TYR A 86 -3.99 2.76 3.57
C TYR A 86 -2.73 3.31 4.27
N TYR A 87 -1.89 2.42 4.80
CA TYR A 87 -0.62 2.79 5.44
C TYR A 87 0.31 3.54 4.47
N ILE A 88 0.49 3.02 3.24
CA ILE A 88 1.30 3.68 2.21
C ILE A 88 0.74 5.06 1.91
N LYS A 89 -0.57 5.19 1.66
CA LYS A 89 -1.19 6.51 1.42
C LYS A 89 -0.98 7.49 2.56
N HIS A 90 -1.02 7.02 3.80
CA HIS A 90 -0.82 7.86 4.97
C HIS A 90 0.65 8.30 5.12
N THR A 91 1.61 7.39 4.93
CA THR A 91 3.04 7.69 4.99
C THR A 91 3.52 8.58 3.84
N SER A 92 3.04 8.38 2.61
CA SER A 92 3.49 9.14 1.44
C SER A 92 3.15 10.63 1.52
N HIS A 93 2.13 11.01 2.28
CA HIS A 93 1.72 12.42 2.40
C HIS A 93 2.69 13.24 3.28
N GLU A 94 3.47 12.60 4.14
CA GLU A 94 4.46 13.26 5.02
C GLU A 94 5.81 13.47 4.33
N ILE A 95 6.11 12.73 3.25
CA ILE A 95 7.36 12.85 2.51
C ILE A 95 7.26 14.07 1.58
N LYS A 96 7.76 15.22 2.04
CA LYS A 96 7.93 16.40 1.19
C LYS A 96 8.85 16.05 0.03
N VAL A 97 8.32 16.14 -1.20
CA VAL A 97 9.12 15.95 -2.43
C VAL A 97 10.33 16.89 -2.36
N PHE A 98 11.53 16.30 -2.36
CA PHE A 98 12.77 17.05 -2.33
C PHE A 98 12.97 17.73 -3.69
N GLU A 99 12.68 19.02 -3.76
CA GLU A 99 12.82 19.86 -4.96
C GLU A 99 14.19 20.57 -4.95
N PRO A 100 15.24 20.03 -5.61
CA PRO A 100 16.61 20.53 -5.45
C PRO A 100 16.77 21.95 -5.98
N PHE A 101 16.13 22.26 -7.10
CA PHE A 101 16.13 23.60 -7.69
C PHE A 101 15.51 24.64 -6.76
N ARG A 102 14.47 24.26 -6.02
CA ARG A 102 13.81 25.14 -5.04
C ARG A 102 14.72 25.51 -3.88
N ILE A 103 15.61 24.60 -3.47
CA ILE A 103 16.63 24.87 -2.44
C ILE A 103 17.67 25.87 -2.96
N LEU A 104 18.02 25.78 -4.25
CA LEU A 104 18.89 26.75 -4.92
C LEU A 104 18.17 28.07 -5.28
N GLY A 105 16.83 28.13 -5.14
CA GLY A 105 16.02 29.28 -5.55
C GLY A 105 15.90 29.43 -7.07
N LEU A 106 16.06 28.33 -7.82
CA LEU A 106 15.97 28.29 -9.28
C LEU A 106 14.67 27.61 -9.74
N GLU A 107 14.21 27.95 -10.94
CA GLU A 107 13.12 27.24 -11.60
C GLU A 107 13.58 25.87 -12.14
N PRO A 108 12.68 24.88 -12.21
CA PRO A 108 12.96 23.60 -12.85
C PRO A 108 13.27 23.84 -14.34
N GLY A 109 14.49 23.49 -14.76
CA GLY A 109 14.99 23.76 -16.12
C GLY A 109 16.05 24.87 -16.21
N ALA A 110 16.52 25.42 -15.08
CA ALA A 110 17.64 26.35 -15.06
C ALA A 110 18.93 25.75 -15.66
N SER A 111 19.75 26.58 -16.29
CA SER A 111 21.00 26.15 -16.94
C SER A 111 22.06 25.71 -15.92
N ASP A 112 22.98 24.81 -16.32
CA ASP A 112 24.10 24.37 -15.47
C ASP A 112 24.94 25.52 -14.93
N LEU A 113 25.05 26.61 -15.70
CA LEU A 113 25.75 27.83 -15.28
C LEU A 113 25.04 28.52 -14.11
N ASP A 114 23.71 28.55 -14.12
CA ASP A 114 22.91 29.16 -13.06
C ASP A 114 22.91 28.31 -11.79
N ILE A 115 22.86 26.98 -11.94
CA ILE A 115 23.03 26.02 -10.84
C ILE A 115 24.37 26.25 -10.13
N LYS A 116 25.48 26.30 -10.90
CA LYS A 116 26.82 26.52 -10.34
C LYS A 116 26.95 27.88 -9.64
N LYS A 117 26.36 28.93 -10.21
CA LYS A 117 26.36 30.27 -9.59
C LYS A 117 25.56 30.29 -8.30
N ALA A 118 24.35 29.74 -8.29
CA ALA A 118 23.49 29.68 -7.11
C ALA A 118 24.14 28.84 -5.99
N TYR A 119 24.71 27.68 -6.34
CA TYR A 119 25.45 26.85 -5.39
C TYR A 119 26.63 27.60 -4.76
N ARG A 120 27.46 28.28 -5.56
CA ARG A 120 28.62 29.04 -5.05
C ARG A 120 28.22 30.18 -4.11
N ARG A 121 27.06 30.82 -4.35
CA ARG A 121 26.55 31.88 -3.47
C ARG A 121 26.11 31.30 -2.12
N LEU A 122 25.32 30.23 -2.15
CA LEU A 122 24.83 29.54 -0.95
C LEU A 122 25.97 28.92 -0.14
N SER A 123 26.96 28.33 -0.79
CA SER A 123 28.09 27.70 -0.10
C SER A 123 28.96 28.70 0.67
N ILE A 124 29.09 29.95 0.18
CA ILE A 124 29.81 31.01 0.89
C ILE A 124 28.98 31.52 2.07
N GLN A 125 27.66 31.62 1.91
CA GLN A 125 26.75 32.12 2.95
C GLN A 125 26.65 31.16 4.14
N TYR A 126 26.56 29.85 3.87
CA TYR A 126 26.49 28.81 4.90
C TYR A 126 27.86 28.18 5.20
N HIS A 127 28.96 28.83 4.82
CA HIS A 127 30.28 28.32 5.13
C HIS A 127 30.53 28.43 6.65
N PRO A 128 30.89 27.33 7.35
CA PRO A 128 31.03 27.33 8.81
C PRO A 128 32.12 28.30 9.30
N ASP A 129 33.10 28.60 8.45
CA ASP A 129 34.18 29.56 8.72
C ASP A 129 33.72 31.03 8.74
N LYS A 130 32.59 31.35 8.09
CA LYS A 130 32.06 32.73 7.97
C LYS A 130 30.80 32.98 8.80
N ASN A 131 30.12 31.91 9.23
CA ASN A 131 28.97 31.99 10.11
C ASN A 131 29.16 31.04 11.31
N PRO A 132 29.99 31.42 12.30
CA PRO A 132 30.12 30.69 13.56
C PRO A 132 28.86 30.92 14.40
N ASP A 133 27.78 30.18 14.12
CA ASP A 133 26.62 30.17 15.00
C ASP A 133 27.02 29.60 16.38
N PRO A 134 26.59 30.23 17.49
CA PRO A 134 26.93 29.79 18.86
C PRO A 134 26.17 28.52 19.32
N GLY A 135 25.51 27.78 18.41
CA GLY A 135 24.74 26.58 18.71
C GLY A 135 25.54 25.27 18.64
N THR A 136 26.78 25.30 18.16
CA THR A 136 27.55 24.08 17.82
C THR A 136 28.62 23.71 18.85
N GLN A 137 28.58 24.28 20.06
CA GLN A 137 29.60 24.04 21.10
C GLN A 137 29.11 23.29 22.36
N LEU A 138 27.86 22.80 22.41
CA LEU A 138 27.33 22.13 23.60
C LEU A 138 27.02 20.64 23.35
N PHE A 139 28.02 19.89 22.89
CA PHE A 139 28.10 18.44 23.13
C PHE A 139 29.59 18.06 23.23
N CYS A 140 30.20 18.42 24.35
CA CYS A 140 31.28 17.65 24.95
C CYS A 140 30.67 16.75 26.04
#